data_AF-E3VX18-F1
#
_entry.id   AF-E3VX18-F1
#
_cell.length_a   1.000
_cell.length_b   1.000
_cell.length_c   1.000
_cell.angle_alpha   90.00
_cell.angle_beta   90.00
_cell.angle_gamma   90.00
#
_symmetry.space_group_name_H-M   'P 1'
#
loop_
_entity.id
_entity.type
_entity.pdbx_description
1 polymer ?
#
loop_
_entity_poly.entity_id
_entity_poly.type
_entity_poly.pdbx_seq_one_letter_code
_entity_poly.pdbx_strand_id
1 'polypeptide(L)'
;APFHKVGFADFWLADQLNSLSVILMDLEYMICFYSFELKWDESKGLLPNDPQEPEFCHKYSYGVRAIVQCIPAWLRFIQCLRRYRDTRRAFPHLVNAGKYSTTFFTVTFAALYSTHEEQNHSDTVVFFYLWVFFCIISSCYTLIWDLKMDWGLFDKNAGENTFLREEIVYPQKAYYYCAIIEDVILRFAWTIQISITATFKPHVGNIIATVFAP
;
A
#
# COMPACT_ATOMS: atom_id res chain seq x y z
N ALA A 1 3.25 9.55 17.56
CA ALA A 1 4.03 8.72 18.52
C ALA A 1 5.12 7.94 17.79
N PRO A 2 6.40 8.17 18.11
CA PRO A 2 7.07 7.11 18.87
C PRO A 2 7.71 7.60 20.18
N PHE A 3 7.87 8.91 20.33
CA PHE A 3 8.51 9.54 21.49
C PHE A 3 7.56 9.70 22.69
N HIS A 4 6.25 9.53 22.48
CA HIS A 4 5.22 9.54 23.52
C HIS A 4 4.36 8.27 23.49
N LYS A 5 3.47 8.12 24.48
CA LYS A 5 2.52 7.01 24.56
C LYS A 5 1.58 7.06 23.36
N VAL A 6 1.35 5.92 22.69
CA VAL A 6 0.46 5.85 21.52
C VAL A 6 -0.98 6.05 21.98
N GLY A 7 -1.59 7.17 21.62
CA GLY A 7 -3.01 7.43 21.84
C GLY A 7 -3.90 6.86 20.73
N PHE A 8 -5.22 6.99 20.91
CA PHE A 8 -6.18 6.58 19.87
C PHE A 8 -6.03 7.41 18.60
N ALA A 9 -5.87 8.74 18.71
CA ALA A 9 -5.70 9.62 17.55
C ALA A 9 -4.43 9.30 16.74
N ASP A 10 -3.30 9.05 17.40
CA ASP A 10 -2.05 8.63 16.74
C ASP A 10 -2.24 7.32 15.95
N PHE A 11 -2.94 6.36 16.56
CA PHE A 11 -3.23 5.07 15.95
C PHE A 11 -4.18 5.23 14.76
N TRP A 12 -5.30 5.92 14.95
CA TRP A 12 -6.32 6.11 13.92
C TRP A 12 -5.75 6.83 12.71
N LEU A 13 -5.05 7.95 12.90
CA LEU A 13 -4.41 8.69 11.81
C LEU A 13 -3.44 7.82 11.02
N ALA A 14 -2.61 7.03 11.72
CA ALA A 14 -1.67 6.14 11.05
C ALA A 14 -2.36 5.01 10.26
N ASP A 15 -3.58 4.57 10.64
CA ASP A 15 -4.34 3.64 9.78
C ASP A 15 -4.80 4.32 8.51
N GLN A 16 -5.37 5.53 8.64
CA GLN A 16 -5.85 6.28 7.49
C GLN A 16 -4.72 6.53 6.50
N LEU A 17 -3.51 6.82 6.98
CA LEU A 17 -2.34 6.98 6.12
C LEU A 17 -1.98 5.72 5.32
N ASN A 18 -2.25 4.52 5.82
CA ASN A 18 -2.00 3.27 5.06
C ASN A 18 -2.95 3.16 3.87
N SER A 19 -4.22 3.54 4.05
CA SER A 19 -5.20 3.62 2.96
C SER A 19 -4.91 4.74 1.97
N LEU A 20 -4.22 5.81 2.39
CA LEU A 20 -3.84 6.95 1.54
C LEU A 20 -2.48 6.77 0.85
N SER A 21 -1.86 5.59 0.92
CA SER A 21 -0.50 5.37 0.40
C SER A 21 -0.37 5.66 -1.09
N VAL A 22 -1.37 5.32 -1.91
CA VAL A 22 -1.41 5.63 -3.34
C VAL A 22 -1.50 7.13 -3.58
N ILE A 23 -2.39 7.82 -2.87
CA ILE A 23 -2.53 9.29 -2.94
C ILE A 23 -1.23 9.99 -2.54
N LEU A 24 -0.50 9.46 -1.54
CA LEU A 24 0.80 10.02 -1.14
C LEU A 24 1.87 9.86 -2.23
N MET A 25 1.87 8.74 -2.97
CA MET A 25 2.75 8.57 -4.12
C MET A 25 2.39 9.52 -5.26
N ASP A 26 1.11 9.69 -5.57
CA ASP A 26 0.67 10.61 -6.62
C ASP A 26 0.95 12.06 -6.26
N LEU A 27 0.84 12.42 -4.98
CA LEU A 27 1.22 13.73 -4.47
C LEU A 27 2.73 13.97 -4.62
N GLU A 28 3.57 12.99 -4.28
CA GLU A 28 5.02 13.10 -4.47
C GLU A 28 5.38 13.25 -5.95
N TYR A 29 4.79 12.43 -6.82
CA TYR A 29 4.95 12.56 -8.27
C TYR A 29 4.52 13.95 -8.75
N MET A 30 3.36 14.44 -8.33
CA MET A 30 2.85 15.76 -8.71
C MET A 30 3.81 16.87 -8.28
N ILE A 31 4.30 16.83 -7.04
CA ILE A 31 5.29 17.80 -6.54
C ILE A 31 6.55 17.75 -7.39
N CYS A 32 7.07 16.55 -7.70
CA CYS A 32 8.25 16.38 -8.52
C CYS A 32 8.05 16.93 -9.94
N PHE A 33 6.96 16.55 -10.59
CA PHE A 33 6.62 16.95 -11.96
C PHE A 33 6.56 18.48 -12.10
N TYR A 34 5.82 19.16 -11.23
CA TYR A 34 5.71 20.62 -11.27
C TYR A 34 6.99 21.34 -10.83
N SER A 35 7.88 20.71 -10.07
CA SER A 35 9.10 21.36 -9.60
C SER A 35 10.28 21.19 -10.55
N PHE A 36 10.40 20.04 -11.20
CA PHE A 36 11.62 19.64 -11.92
C PHE A 36 11.40 19.35 -13.40
N GLU A 37 10.22 18.90 -13.82
CA GLU A 37 9.96 18.56 -15.22
C GLU A 37 9.27 19.69 -15.99
N LEU A 38 8.48 20.52 -15.31
CA LEU A 38 7.80 21.64 -15.93
C LEU A 38 8.75 22.84 -16.14
N LYS A 39 8.94 23.24 -17.40
CA LYS A 39 9.79 24.40 -17.76
C LYS A 39 8.98 25.69 -17.67
N TRP A 40 8.86 26.24 -16.47
CA TRP A 40 8.08 27.47 -16.21
C TRP A 40 8.57 28.73 -16.93
N ASP A 41 9.83 28.75 -17.36
CA ASP A 41 10.50 29.90 -17.99
C ASP A 41 10.46 29.87 -19.53
N GLU A 42 9.94 28.79 -20.14
CA GLU A 42 9.87 28.68 -21.60
C GLU A 42 8.55 29.23 -22.16
N SER A 43 8.66 30.25 -23.02
CA SER A 43 7.51 30.87 -23.71
C SER A 43 6.90 30.01 -24.83
N LYS A 44 7.56 28.89 -25.21
CA LYS A 44 7.15 28.02 -26.32
C LYS A 44 6.36 26.78 -25.90
N GLY A 45 6.22 26.53 -24.60
CA GLY A 45 5.50 25.38 -24.05
C GLY A 45 6.01 25.00 -22.67
N LEU A 46 5.14 24.41 -21.85
CA LEU A 46 5.46 23.99 -20.48
C LEU A 46 6.10 22.60 -20.40
N LEU A 47 5.93 21.80 -21.46
CA LEU A 47 6.45 20.43 -21.56
C LEU A 47 7.81 20.42 -22.26
N PRO A 48 8.71 19.48 -21.90
CA PRO A 48 9.95 19.31 -22.61
C PRO A 48 9.69 19.04 -24.10
N ASN A 49 10.38 19.78 -24.97
CA ASN A 49 10.23 19.66 -26.42
C ASN A 49 10.88 18.38 -26.99
N ASP A 50 11.68 17.68 -26.18
CA ASP A 50 12.38 16.46 -26.57
C ASP A 50 11.88 15.25 -25.75
N PRO A 51 11.29 14.22 -26.38
CA PRO A 51 10.84 13.00 -25.71
C PRO A 51 11.98 12.13 -25.15
N GLN A 52 13.25 12.53 -25.31
CA GLN A 52 14.42 11.85 -24.72
C GLN A 52 14.92 12.48 -23.41
N GLU A 53 14.33 13.58 -22.92
CA GLU A 53 14.69 14.09 -21.60
C GLU A 53 14.29 13.06 -20.51
N PRO A 54 15.21 12.72 -19.58
CA PRO A 54 14.97 11.66 -18.63
C PRO A 54 13.82 12.05 -17.69
N GLU A 55 12.72 11.29 -17.73
CA GLU A 55 11.65 11.35 -16.71
C GLU A 55 12.28 11.07 -15.35
N PHE A 56 12.52 12.14 -14.59
CA PHE A 56 13.21 12.08 -13.31
C PHE A 56 12.24 11.61 -12.22
N CYS A 57 10.98 12.02 -12.34
CA CYS A 57 9.95 11.82 -11.33
C CYS A 57 9.33 10.43 -11.36
N HIS A 58 9.36 9.74 -12.50
CA HIS A 58 8.78 8.39 -12.61
C HIS A 58 9.69 7.26 -12.11
N LYS A 59 11.00 7.53 -11.93
CA LYS A 59 11.98 6.49 -11.66
C LYS A 59 12.07 6.10 -10.19
N TYR A 60 11.90 4.80 -9.91
CA TYR A 60 12.24 4.19 -8.62
C TYR A 60 13.74 4.27 -8.29
N SER A 61 14.58 4.58 -9.28
CA SER A 61 16.04 4.66 -9.18
C SER A 61 16.55 5.56 -8.04
N TYR A 62 15.81 6.61 -7.66
CA TYR A 62 16.20 7.50 -6.56
C TYR A 62 15.72 7.04 -5.17
N GLY A 63 14.95 5.95 -5.09
CA GLY A 63 14.43 5.39 -3.83
C GLY A 63 13.35 6.23 -3.14
N VAL A 64 13.12 7.48 -3.55
CA VAL A 64 12.15 8.41 -2.94
C VAL A 64 10.73 7.83 -2.97
N ARG A 65 10.27 7.34 -4.13
CA ARG A 65 8.95 6.72 -4.28
C ARG A 65 8.76 5.50 -3.37
N ALA A 66 9.78 4.65 -3.27
CA ALA A 66 9.78 3.50 -2.37
C ALA A 66 9.73 3.93 -0.88
N ILE A 67 10.44 5.01 -0.53
CA ILE A 67 10.41 5.58 0.83
C ILE A 67 9.00 6.09 1.14
N VAL A 68 8.41 6.91 0.26
CA VAL A 68 7.06 7.48 0.46
C VAL A 68 6.03 6.38 0.62
N GLN A 69 6.09 5.33 -0.19
CA GLN A 69 5.22 4.17 -0.07
C GLN A 69 5.40 3.40 1.25
N CYS A 70 6.62 3.35 1.79
CA CYS A 70 6.92 2.67 3.06
C CYS A 70 6.53 3.49 4.30
N ILE A 71 6.43 4.82 4.22
CA ILE A 71 6.21 5.69 5.39
C ILE A 71 4.97 5.29 6.20
N PRO A 72 3.77 5.09 5.61
CA PRO A 72 2.58 4.73 6.39
C PRO A 72 2.72 3.42 7.17
N ALA A 73 3.28 2.39 6.52
CA ALA A 73 3.52 1.09 7.13
C ALA A 73 4.59 1.18 8.23
N TRP A 74 5.64 1.98 8.02
CA TRP A 74 6.69 2.24 9.01
C TRP A 74 6.16 2.91 10.28
N LEU A 75 5.29 3.91 10.14
CA LEU A 75 4.65 4.56 11.29
C LEU A 75 3.84 3.56 12.11
N ARG A 76 3.02 2.73 11.46
CA ARG A 76 2.25 1.68 12.14
C ARG A 76 3.12 0.61 12.77
N PHE A 77 4.18 0.19 12.09
CA PHE A 77 5.16 -0.76 12.60
C PHE A 77 5.78 -0.28 13.92
N ILE A 78 6.33 0.94 13.96
CA ILE A 78 6.94 1.48 15.18
C ILE A 78 5.89 1.67 16.28
N GLN A 79 4.68 2.12 15.96
CA GLN A 79 3.61 2.24 16.95
C GLN A 79 3.26 0.88 17.58
N CYS A 80 3.23 -0.20 16.79
CA CYS A 80 3.01 -1.55 17.28
C CYS A 80 4.15 -2.02 18.20
N LEU A 81 5.40 -1.77 17.82
CA LEU A 81 6.57 -2.07 18.67
C LEU A 81 6.58 -1.26 19.96
N ARG A 82 6.18 0.02 19.91
CA ARG A 82 6.04 0.87 21.11
C ARG A 82 4.97 0.32 22.04
N ARG A 83 3.80 -0.07 21.53
CA ARG A 83 2.74 -0.68 22.34
C ARG A 83 3.20 -2.01 22.95
N TYR A 84 3.95 -2.83 22.20
CA TYR A 84 4.57 -4.03 22.76
C TYR A 84 5.54 -3.71 23.89
N ARG A 85 6.41 -2.71 23.72
CA ARG A 85 7.33 -2.27 24.78
C ARG A 85 6.60 -1.84 26.05
N ASP A 86 5.50 -1.10 25.89
CA ASP A 86 4.74 -0.52 27.00
C ASP A 86 3.89 -1.55 27.74
N THR A 87 3.27 -2.50 27.04
CA THR A 87 2.37 -3.50 27.64
C THR A 87 3.03 -4.85 27.90
N ARG A 88 4.19 -5.12 27.28
CA ARG A 88 4.89 -6.42 27.24
C ARG A 88 4.03 -7.59 26.71
N ARG A 89 2.93 -7.31 26.02
CA ARG A 89 2.05 -8.33 25.42
C ARG A 89 2.38 -8.53 23.95
N ALA A 90 2.92 -9.70 23.61
CA ALA A 90 3.29 -10.04 22.24
C ALA A 90 2.08 -10.05 21.30
N PHE A 91 0.95 -10.61 21.75
CA PHE A 91 -0.32 -10.51 21.04
C PHE A 91 -1.19 -9.40 21.63
N PRO A 92 -1.83 -8.54 20.82
CA PRO A 92 -1.83 -8.49 19.34
C PRO A 92 -0.66 -7.70 18.72
N HIS A 93 0.15 -7.01 19.54
CA HIS A 93 1.05 -5.95 19.07
C HIS A 93 2.14 -6.40 18.11
N LEU A 94 2.88 -7.46 18.43
CA LEU A 94 3.99 -7.93 17.61
C LEU A 94 3.50 -8.62 16.32
N VAL A 95 2.35 -9.29 16.39
CA VAL A 95 1.69 -9.88 15.22
C VAL A 95 1.24 -8.77 14.26
N ASN A 96 0.61 -7.71 14.79
CA ASN A 96 0.25 -6.55 13.98
C ASN A 96 1.50 -5.82 13.40
N ALA A 97 2.60 -5.74 14.16
CA ALA A 97 3.86 -5.24 13.61
C ALA A 97 4.36 -6.11 12.45
N GLY A 98 4.26 -7.43 12.58
CA GLY A 98 4.55 -8.39 11.51
C GLY A 98 3.72 -8.12 10.25
N LYS A 99 2.41 -7.85 10.40
CA LYS A 99 1.52 -7.47 9.29
C LYS A 99 2.09 -6.28 8.51
N TYR A 100 2.35 -5.15 9.16
CA TYR A 100 2.88 -3.95 8.48
C TYR A 100 4.31 -4.13 7.95
N SER A 101 5.10 -5.04 8.52
CA SER A 101 6.44 -5.32 8.00
C SER A 101 6.44 -6.00 6.63
N THR A 102 5.35 -6.70 6.28
CA THR A 102 5.22 -7.33 4.94
C THR A 102 5.26 -6.30 3.82
N THR A 103 4.76 -5.08 4.07
CA THR A 103 4.82 -3.95 3.11
C THR A 103 6.25 -3.60 2.73
N PHE A 104 7.22 -3.65 3.65
CA PHE A 104 8.61 -3.32 3.34
C PHE A 104 9.19 -4.27 2.29
N PHE A 105 8.88 -5.56 2.39
CA PHE A 105 9.32 -6.55 1.40
C PHE A 105 8.64 -6.31 0.06
N THR A 106 7.31 -6.12 0.05
CA THR A 106 6.56 -5.82 -1.17
C THR A 106 7.14 -4.61 -1.91
N VAL A 107 7.38 -3.50 -1.21
CA VAL A 107 7.93 -2.27 -1.81
C VAL A 107 9.39 -2.47 -2.26
N THR A 108 10.21 -3.17 -1.47
CA THR A 108 11.61 -3.43 -1.83
C THR A 108 11.70 -4.24 -3.13
N PHE A 109 10.94 -5.32 -3.25
CA PHE A 109 10.96 -6.15 -4.45
C PHE A 109 10.29 -5.49 -5.65
N ALA A 110 9.28 -4.64 -5.44
CA ALA A 110 8.73 -3.78 -6.50
C ALA A 110 9.78 -2.82 -7.05
N ALA A 111 10.53 -2.14 -6.18
CA ALA A 111 11.59 -1.21 -6.58
C ALA A 111 12.75 -1.92 -7.29
N LEU A 112 13.14 -3.11 -6.80
CA LEU A 112 14.16 -3.94 -7.44
C LEU A 112 13.72 -4.41 -8.82
N TYR A 113 12.46 -4.85 -8.96
CA TYR A 113 11.88 -5.22 -10.25
C TYR A 113 11.95 -4.07 -11.25
N SER A 114 11.40 -2.89 -10.91
CA SER A 114 11.41 -1.73 -11.83
C SER A 114 12.83 -1.28 -12.19
N THR A 115 13.77 -1.31 -11.25
CA THR A 115 15.16 -0.90 -11.51
C THR A 115 15.86 -1.85 -12.50
N HIS A 116 15.65 -3.16 -12.36
CA HIS A 116 16.27 -4.16 -13.25
C HIS A 116 15.55 -4.25 -14.61
N GLU A 117 14.25 -3.99 -14.64
CA GLU A 117 13.47 -3.85 -15.87
C GLU A 117 14.01 -2.71 -16.73
N GLU A 118 14.24 -1.52 -16.16
CA GLU A 118 14.85 -0.38 -16.86
C GLU A 118 16.25 -0.70 -17.42
N GLN A 119 17.03 -1.49 -16.68
CA GLN A 119 18.40 -1.87 -17.08
C GLN A 119 18.46 -3.07 -18.03
N ASN A 120 17.32 -3.67 -18.39
CA ASN A 120 17.23 -4.92 -19.16
C ASN A 120 18.13 -6.05 -18.61
N HIS A 121 18.23 -6.16 -17.28
CA HIS A 121 19.06 -7.18 -16.63
C HIS A 121 18.35 -8.56 -16.67
N SER A 122 19.13 -9.65 -16.67
CA SER A 122 18.57 -11.03 -16.66
C SER A 122 17.73 -11.35 -15.43
N ASP A 123 17.96 -10.63 -14.33
CA ASP A 123 17.43 -10.97 -13.00
C ASP A 123 16.05 -10.34 -12.76
N THR A 124 15.55 -9.52 -13.69
CA THR A 124 14.22 -8.90 -13.67
C THR A 124 13.12 -9.92 -13.40
N VAL A 125 13.21 -11.09 -14.03
CA VAL A 125 12.24 -12.18 -13.87
C VAL A 125 12.22 -12.70 -12.42
N VAL A 126 13.39 -12.82 -11.79
CA VAL A 126 13.50 -13.29 -10.40
C VAL A 126 12.86 -12.27 -9.45
N PHE A 127 13.16 -10.98 -9.61
CA PHE A 127 12.58 -9.92 -8.79
C PHE A 127 11.07 -9.78 -8.99
N PHE A 128 10.57 -10.00 -10.21
CA PHE A 128 9.13 -10.05 -10.47
C PHE A 128 8.44 -11.16 -9.67
N TYR A 129 8.97 -12.39 -9.68
CA TYR A 129 8.39 -13.49 -8.91
C TYR A 129 8.45 -13.26 -7.39
N LEU A 130 9.56 -12.70 -6.91
CA LEU A 130 9.70 -12.34 -5.49
C LEU A 130 8.68 -11.26 -5.10
N TRP A 131 8.50 -10.23 -5.94
CA TRP A 131 7.51 -9.20 -5.70
C TRP A 131 6.10 -9.78 -5.61
N VAL A 132 5.68 -10.61 -6.58
CA VAL A 132 4.37 -11.28 -6.55
C VAL A 132 4.21 -12.17 -5.31
N PHE A 133 5.24 -12.91 -4.93
CA PHE A 133 5.23 -13.74 -3.72
C PHE A 133 4.96 -12.91 -2.45
N PHE A 134 5.66 -11.79 -2.28
CA PHE A 134 5.44 -10.91 -1.13
C PHE A 134 4.09 -10.17 -1.19
N CYS A 135 3.59 -9.81 -2.39
CA CYS A 135 2.22 -9.31 -2.56
C CYS A 135 1.18 -10.31 -2.06
N ILE A 136 1.34 -11.60 -2.39
CA ILE A 136 0.44 -12.67 -1.92
C ILE A 136 0.50 -12.79 -0.40
N ILE A 137 1.69 -12.84 0.20
CA ILE A 137 1.85 -12.92 1.67
C ILE A 137 1.20 -11.71 2.35
N SER A 138 1.51 -10.51 1.88
CA SER A 138 0.97 -9.26 2.43
C SER A 138 -0.55 -9.22 2.35
N SER A 139 -1.12 -9.58 1.20
CA SER A 139 -2.56 -9.58 0.96
C SER A 139 -3.28 -10.61 1.83
N CYS A 140 -2.78 -11.85 1.87
CA CYS A 140 -3.35 -12.92 2.66
C CYS A 140 -3.26 -12.65 4.16
N TYR A 141 -2.11 -12.16 4.64
CA TYR A 141 -1.95 -11.83 6.06
C TYR A 141 -2.92 -10.71 6.45
N THR A 142 -2.96 -9.63 5.67
CA THR A 142 -3.85 -8.50 5.98
C THR A 142 -5.31 -8.95 5.93
N LEU A 143 -5.74 -9.69 4.91
CA LEU A 143 -7.10 -10.22 4.83
C LEU A 143 -7.48 -11.10 6.02
N ILE A 144 -6.60 -12.03 6.41
CA ILE A 144 -6.85 -12.88 7.58
C ILE A 144 -6.97 -12.04 8.84
N TRP A 145 -6.14 -10.99 8.97
CA TRP A 145 -6.22 -10.05 10.08
C TRP A 145 -7.57 -9.34 10.09
N ASP A 146 -8.00 -8.77 8.96
CA ASP A 146 -9.25 -8.00 8.92
C ASP A 146 -10.44 -8.90 9.24
N LEU A 147 -10.56 -10.06 8.57
CA LEU A 147 -11.66 -10.99 8.80
C LEU A 147 -11.72 -11.50 10.24
N LYS A 148 -10.58 -11.84 10.85
CA LYS A 148 -10.55 -12.49 12.16
C LYS A 148 -10.48 -11.51 13.32
N MET A 149 -9.62 -10.49 13.21
CA MET A 149 -9.31 -9.57 14.30
C MET A 149 -10.20 -8.33 14.30
N ASP A 150 -10.47 -7.76 13.12
CA ASP A 150 -11.18 -6.47 13.05
C ASP A 150 -12.70 -6.66 12.88
N TRP A 151 -13.12 -7.61 12.04
CA TRP A 151 -14.52 -7.97 11.83
C TRP A 151 -15.04 -9.04 12.81
N GLY A 152 -14.18 -9.96 13.27
CA GLY A 152 -14.57 -11.01 14.21
C GLY A 152 -15.36 -12.16 13.58
N LEU A 153 -15.13 -12.46 12.29
CA LEU A 153 -15.91 -13.44 11.51
C LEU A 153 -15.96 -14.85 12.12
N PHE A 154 -14.95 -15.21 12.93
CA PHE A 154 -14.84 -16.51 13.59
C PHE A 154 -14.87 -16.42 15.10
N ASP A 155 -15.34 -15.30 15.66
CA ASP A 155 -15.52 -15.18 17.09
C ASP A 155 -16.74 -15.98 17.55
N LYS A 156 -16.54 -16.86 18.53
CA LYS A 156 -17.61 -17.69 19.11
C LYS A 156 -18.53 -16.88 20.03
N ASN A 157 -18.14 -15.67 20.40
CA ASN A 157 -18.87 -14.76 21.28
C ASN A 157 -19.72 -13.73 20.52
N ALA A 158 -20.05 -14.00 19.25
CA ALA A 158 -20.72 -13.06 18.36
C ALA A 158 -22.19 -12.70 18.72
N GLY A 159 -22.76 -13.32 19.76
CA GLY A 159 -24.13 -13.04 20.23
C GLY A 159 -25.18 -13.16 19.12
N GLU A 160 -26.00 -12.11 18.95
CA GLU A 160 -27.01 -12.01 17.88
C GLU A 160 -26.44 -11.61 16.51
N ASN A 161 -25.15 -11.30 16.43
CA ASN A 161 -24.48 -10.85 15.21
C ASN A 161 -23.72 -12.00 14.57
N THR A 162 -24.40 -12.89 13.85
CA THR A 162 -23.77 -14.07 13.23
C THR A 162 -22.54 -13.68 12.38
N PHE A 163 -21.35 -14.17 12.77
CA PHE A 163 -20.07 -13.88 12.12
C PHE A 163 -19.60 -12.41 12.20
N LEU A 164 -20.02 -11.63 13.19
CA LEU A 164 -19.47 -10.30 13.44
C LEU A 164 -19.14 -10.15 14.93
N ARG A 165 -18.27 -9.21 15.27
CA ARG A 165 -18.00 -8.84 16.66
C ARG A 165 -19.28 -8.38 17.39
N GLU A 166 -19.27 -8.53 18.71
CA GLU A 166 -20.40 -8.22 19.59
C GLU A 166 -20.83 -6.74 19.49
N GLU A 167 -19.88 -5.81 19.53
CA GLU A 167 -20.12 -4.37 19.44
C GLU A 167 -20.07 -3.85 18.00
N ILE A 168 -21.24 -3.58 17.43
CA ILE A 168 -21.40 -2.91 16.13
C ILE A 168 -21.81 -1.44 16.32
N VAL A 169 -21.30 -0.57 15.45
CA VAL A 169 -21.56 0.89 15.48
C VAL A 169 -22.77 1.24 14.61
N TYR A 170 -22.94 0.56 13.47
CA TYR A 170 -24.05 0.80 12.55
C TYR A 170 -25.20 -0.18 12.81
N PRO A 171 -26.46 0.28 12.76
CA PRO A 171 -27.62 -0.55 13.05
C PRO A 171 -27.90 -1.61 11.96
N GLN A 172 -27.53 -1.34 10.71
CA GLN A 172 -27.77 -2.25 9.59
C GLN A 172 -26.57 -3.17 9.33
N LYS A 173 -26.76 -4.48 9.53
CA LYS A 173 -25.73 -5.51 9.33
C LYS A 173 -25.27 -5.63 7.87
N ALA A 174 -26.11 -5.25 6.91
CA ALA A 174 -25.80 -5.30 5.48
C ALA A 174 -24.52 -4.53 5.12
N TYR A 175 -24.29 -3.35 5.73
CA TYR A 175 -23.07 -2.57 5.49
C TYR A 175 -21.80 -3.34 5.85
N TYR A 176 -21.83 -4.12 6.93
CA TYR A 176 -20.69 -4.92 7.36
C TYR A 176 -20.37 -6.02 6.35
N TYR A 177 -21.37 -6.77 5.89
CA TYR A 177 -21.14 -7.84 4.91
C TYR A 177 -20.72 -7.28 3.54
N CYS A 178 -21.29 -6.17 3.11
CA CYS A 178 -20.83 -5.48 1.89
C CYS A 178 -19.38 -5.03 2.02
N ALA A 179 -19.01 -4.40 3.14
CA ALA A 179 -17.63 -3.95 3.39
C ALA A 179 -16.64 -5.12 3.45
N ILE A 180 -17.03 -6.28 3.99
CA ILE A 180 -16.20 -7.49 4.00
C ILE A 180 -15.97 -8.01 2.56
N ILE A 181 -17.00 -8.06 1.74
CA ILE A 181 -16.88 -8.48 0.34
C ILE A 181 -15.99 -7.50 -0.44
N GLU A 182 -16.22 -6.21 -0.25
CA GLU A 182 -15.41 -5.13 -0.83
C GLU A 182 -13.94 -5.25 -0.41
N ASP A 183 -13.67 -5.47 0.88
CA ASP A 183 -12.32 -5.64 1.41
C ASP A 183 -11.60 -6.81 0.73
N VAL A 184 -12.25 -7.97 0.58
CA VAL A 184 -11.68 -9.13 -0.14
C VAL A 184 -11.31 -8.76 -1.58
N ILE A 185 -12.21 -8.09 -2.31
CA ILE A 185 -11.98 -7.74 -3.71
C ILE A 185 -10.83 -6.73 -3.83
N LEU A 186 -10.86 -5.65 -3.05
CA LEU A 186 -9.85 -4.59 -3.09
C LEU A 186 -8.48 -5.09 -2.64
N ARG A 187 -8.42 -6.04 -1.69
CA ARG A 187 -7.16 -6.63 -1.22
C ARG A 187 -6.40 -7.37 -2.33
N PHE A 188 -7.10 -7.88 -3.34
CA PHE A 188 -6.51 -8.54 -4.51
C PHE A 188 -6.55 -7.68 -5.78
N ALA A 189 -6.94 -6.40 -5.70
CA ALA A 189 -7.03 -5.51 -6.87
C ALA A 189 -5.70 -5.37 -7.63
N TRP A 190 -4.55 -5.47 -6.94
CA TRP A 190 -3.22 -5.47 -7.58
C TRP A 190 -3.06 -6.55 -8.65
N THR A 191 -3.78 -7.67 -8.56
CA THR A 191 -3.74 -8.74 -9.57
C THR A 191 -4.31 -8.28 -10.92
N ILE A 192 -5.34 -7.43 -10.87
CA ILE A 192 -5.96 -6.82 -12.06
C ILE A 192 -4.93 -5.91 -12.72
N GLN A 193 -4.25 -5.06 -11.93
CA GLN A 193 -3.22 -4.14 -12.43
C GLN A 193 -2.07 -4.88 -13.15
N ILE A 194 -1.55 -5.95 -12.55
CA ILE A 194 -0.49 -6.77 -13.17
C ILE A 194 -0.99 -7.44 -14.45
N SER A 195 -2.19 -8.03 -14.41
CA SER A 195 -2.78 -8.74 -15.57
C SER A 195 -2.98 -7.80 -16.76
N ILE A 196 -3.43 -6.58 -16.50
CA ILE A 196 -3.64 -5.56 -17.53
C ILE A 196 -2.30 -5.10 -18.10
N THR A 197 -1.32 -4.81 -17.25
CA THR A 197 0.01 -4.37 -17.70
C THR A 197 0.73 -5.44 -18.53
N ALA A 198 0.52 -6.73 -18.21
CA ALA A 198 1.09 -7.84 -18.97
C ALA A 198 0.38 -8.10 -20.31
N THR A 199 -0.92 -7.82 -20.40
CA THR A 199 -1.75 -8.17 -21.58
C THR A 199 -1.82 -7.04 -22.62
N PHE A 200 -1.83 -5.79 -22.16
CA PHE A 200 -1.99 -4.63 -23.04
C PHE A 200 -0.64 -3.95 -23.34
N LYS A 201 -0.56 -3.25 -24.48
CA LYS A 201 0.63 -2.43 -24.81
C LYS A 201 0.93 -1.47 -23.65
N PRO A 202 2.21 -1.17 -23.34
CA PRO A 202 2.62 -0.44 -22.14
C PRO A 202 1.87 0.88 -21.93
N HIS A 203 1.59 1.64 -22.99
CA HIS A 203 0.81 2.88 -22.88
C HIS A 203 -0.66 2.67 -22.47
N VAL A 204 -1.33 1.65 -22.98
CA VAL A 204 -2.73 1.34 -22.62
C VAL A 204 -2.77 0.69 -21.23
N GLY A 205 -1.78 -0.16 -20.92
CA GLY A 205 -1.60 -0.76 -19.60
C GLY A 205 -1.46 0.29 -18.51
N ASN A 206 -0.60 1.30 -18.71
CA ASN A 206 -0.37 2.37 -17.74
C ASN A 206 -1.62 3.23 -17.52
N ILE A 207 -2.33 3.62 -18.58
CA ILE A 207 -3.56 4.42 -18.46
C ILE A 207 -4.63 3.67 -17.66
N ILE A 208 -4.83 2.39 -17.99
CA ILE A 208 -5.82 1.56 -17.30
C ILE A 208 -5.38 1.27 -15.86
N ALA A 209 -4.09 1.03 -15.63
CA ALA A 209 -3.52 0.87 -14.29
C ALA A 209 -3.69 2.11 -13.41
N THR A 210 -3.63 3.32 -13.97
CA THR A 210 -3.93 4.57 -13.25
C THR A 210 -5.42 4.69 -12.92
N VAL A 211 -6.32 4.33 -13.83
CA VAL A 211 -7.78 4.39 -13.61
C VAL A 211 -8.24 3.38 -12.55
N PHE A 212 -7.60 2.22 -12.49
CA PHE A 212 -7.88 1.16 -11.53
C PHE A 212 -6.87 1.11 -10.38
N ALA A 213 -6.09 2.16 -10.17
CA ALA A 213 -5.20 2.24 -9.02
C ALA A 213 -6.07 2.21 -7.74
N PRO A 214 -5.93 1.18 -6.89
CA PRO A 214 -6.74 1.01 -5.68
C PRO A 214 -6.42 2.05 -4.60
#